data_AF-A0A8T1WII6-F1
#
_entry.id   AF-A0A8T1WII6-F1
#
_cell.length_a   1.000
_cell.length_b   1.000
_cell.length_c   1.000
_cell.angle_alpha   90.00
_cell.angle_beta   90.00
_cell.angle_gamma   90.00
#
_symmetry.space_group_name_H-M   'P 1'
#
loop_
_entity.id
_entity.type
_entity.pdbx_description
1 polymer ?
#
loop_
_entity_poly.entity_id
_entity_poly.type
_entity_poly.pdbx_seq_one_letter_code
_entity_poly.pdbx_strand_id
1 'polypeptide(L)'
;MALSRNFRTTYYKTLGVPVVQHIVDVDASFVALLSERVVNVSQLLKLALELGIAPPYRERTWLLLTGVLPPYPGVWNFAREEMRAMFEDVVGAAQVLQAKDATEGDEGRGVYYDFMELLEVGDDGERAAREGKTPLQQLKRLVHLHRTYWREIAACDATLLCGMDDPNFLLGVARVVCEVLIRGEERFWCFTRLLELFHDGLELVDPVVTLDTLYNAPLAEFEGVFLRTLDVKRRRLTGDGLSSLHMLKSGHDDEYGRRR
;
A
#
# COMPACT_ATOMS: atom_id res chain seq x y z
N MET A 1 -30.75 -1.39 26.95
CA MET A 1 -30.71 0.01 27.42
C MET A 1 -29.29 0.33 27.90
N ALA A 2 -28.54 1.12 27.13
CA ALA A 2 -27.09 1.32 27.28
C ALA A 2 -26.75 2.69 27.90
N LEU A 3 -27.12 2.92 29.15
CA LEU A 3 -26.88 4.20 29.87
C LEU A 3 -25.63 4.18 30.77
N SER A 4 -24.98 3.03 31.00
CA SER A 4 -23.89 2.93 31.98
C SER A 4 -22.49 3.33 31.47
N ARG A 5 -22.30 3.47 30.15
CA ARG A 5 -20.97 3.70 29.55
C ARG A 5 -20.49 5.16 29.63
N ASN A 6 -21.38 6.12 29.93
CA ASN A 6 -21.07 7.57 29.92
C ASN A 6 -20.91 8.23 31.29
N PHE A 7 -21.27 7.58 32.40
CA PHE A 7 -21.15 8.19 33.72
C PHE A 7 -19.68 8.31 34.16
N ARG A 8 -18.89 7.27 33.89
CA ARG A 8 -17.49 7.20 34.33
C ARG A 8 -16.62 8.25 33.64
N THR A 9 -16.78 8.40 32.32
CA THR A 9 -16.04 9.39 31.51
C THR A 9 -16.41 10.82 31.87
N THR A 10 -17.70 11.09 32.12
CA THR A 10 -18.17 12.40 32.57
C THR A 10 -17.63 12.76 33.95
N TYR A 11 -17.62 11.80 34.88
CA TYR A 11 -17.11 11.98 36.25
C TYR A 11 -15.60 12.32 36.28
N TYR A 12 -14.76 11.59 35.53
CA TYR A 12 -13.33 11.89 35.49
C TYR A 12 -13.03 13.22 34.78
N LYS A 13 -13.82 13.58 33.76
CA LYS A 13 -13.69 14.89 33.08
C LYS A 13 -14.03 16.05 34.01
N THR A 14 -15.01 15.91 34.90
CA THR A 14 -15.33 16.93 35.91
C THR A 14 -14.29 17.07 37.03
N LEU A 15 -13.47 16.04 37.27
CA LEU A 15 -12.43 16.07 38.30
C LEU A 15 -11.08 16.62 37.81
N GLY A 16 -11.00 17.08 36.55
CA GLY A 16 -9.75 17.59 35.97
C GLY A 16 -8.66 16.52 35.79
N VAL A 17 -9.00 15.25 36.02
CA VAL A 17 -8.13 14.12 35.71
C VAL A 17 -8.13 13.99 34.19
N PRO A 18 -6.96 14.01 33.52
CA PRO A 18 -6.91 13.71 32.10
C PRO A 18 -7.51 12.32 31.92
N VAL A 19 -8.72 12.26 31.36
CA VAL A 19 -9.32 10.99 30.96
C VAL A 19 -8.45 10.51 29.83
N VAL A 20 -7.49 9.65 30.16
CA VAL A 20 -6.67 9.05 29.14
C VAL A 20 -7.65 8.34 28.22
N GLN A 21 -7.65 8.70 26.94
CA GLN A 21 -8.46 8.09 25.89
C GLN A 21 -8.09 6.60 25.67
N HIS A 22 -7.48 5.93 26.65
CA HIS A 22 -7.07 4.53 26.69
C HIS A 22 -8.23 3.51 26.69
N ILE A 23 -9.47 3.95 26.47
CA ILE A 23 -10.60 3.04 26.20
C ILE A 23 -11.24 3.41 24.86
N VAL A 24 -10.43 3.80 23.88
CA VAL A 24 -10.79 3.57 22.48
C VAL A 24 -10.57 2.08 22.26
N ASP A 25 -11.66 1.34 22.23
CA ASP A 25 -11.65 -0.04 21.75
C ASP A 25 -11.18 0.01 20.29
N VAL A 26 -9.91 -0.36 20.07
CA VAL A 26 -9.21 -0.30 18.79
C VAL A 26 -9.99 -1.11 17.75
N ASP A 27 -10.41 -2.31 18.14
CA ASP A 27 -11.18 -3.21 17.28
C ASP A 27 -12.52 -2.59 16.92
N ALA A 28 -13.27 -2.05 17.89
CA ALA A 28 -14.53 -1.37 17.61
C ALA A 28 -14.35 -0.16 16.66
N SER A 29 -13.21 0.54 16.72
CA SER A 29 -12.93 1.70 15.88
C SER A 29 -12.65 1.30 14.43
N PHE A 30 -11.85 0.25 14.22
CA PHE A 30 -11.65 -0.31 12.88
C PHE A 30 -12.93 -0.89 12.31
N VAL A 31 -13.71 -1.63 13.11
CA VAL A 31 -15.02 -2.16 12.67
C VAL A 31 -15.96 -1.04 12.26
N ALA A 32 -16.06 0.02 13.06
CA ALA A 32 -16.92 1.15 12.75
C ALA A 32 -16.57 1.77 11.40
N LEU A 33 -15.29 2.10 11.17
CA LEU A 33 -14.83 2.71 9.92
C LEU A 33 -14.96 1.80 8.70
N LEU A 34 -14.59 0.52 8.85
CA LEU A 34 -14.61 -0.44 7.73
C LEU A 34 -16.01 -0.91 7.35
N SER A 35 -16.99 -0.73 8.26
CA SER A 35 -18.40 -1.07 8.00
C SER A 35 -19.20 0.08 7.36
N GLU A 36 -18.58 1.25 7.17
CA GLU A 36 -19.23 2.37 6.50
C GLU A 36 -19.50 2.07 5.03
N ARG A 37 -20.56 2.66 4.46
CA ARG A 37 -20.86 2.55 3.03
C ARG A 37 -19.73 3.09 2.14
N VAL A 38 -19.00 4.07 2.67
CA VAL A 38 -17.81 4.65 2.07
C VAL A 38 -16.78 4.78 3.18
N VAL A 39 -15.71 4.00 3.11
CA VAL A 39 -14.65 4.03 4.11
C VAL A 39 -13.90 5.34 4.02
N ASN A 40 -13.89 6.10 5.11
CA ASN A 40 -13.10 7.32 5.19
C ASN A 40 -11.60 6.99 5.35
N VAL A 41 -10.90 6.89 4.22
CA VAL A 41 -9.46 6.57 4.16
C VAL A 41 -8.62 7.57 4.96
N SER A 42 -9.03 8.83 5.07
CA SER A 42 -8.35 9.85 5.89
C SER A 42 -8.40 9.51 7.38
N GLN A 43 -9.59 9.14 7.86
CA GLN A 43 -9.78 8.76 9.26
C GLN A 43 -9.12 7.41 9.55
N LEU A 44 -9.16 6.47 8.60
CA LEU A 44 -8.47 5.19 8.70
C LEU A 44 -6.95 5.36 8.85
N LEU A 45 -6.34 6.22 8.01
CA LEU A 45 -4.92 6.55 8.10
C LEU A 45 -4.58 7.19 9.45
N LYS A 46 -5.39 8.15 9.91
CA LYS A 46 -5.19 8.80 11.20
C LYS A 46 -5.27 7.80 12.36
N LEU A 47 -6.27 6.91 12.34
CA LEU A 47 -6.42 5.85 13.34
C LEU A 47 -5.20 4.91 13.34
N ALA A 48 -4.73 4.50 12.16
CA ALA A 48 -3.57 3.63 12.01
C ALA A 48 -2.27 4.31 12.52
N LEU A 49 -2.10 5.61 12.28
CA LEU A 49 -0.96 6.39 12.80
C LEU A 49 -0.99 6.54 14.32
N GLU A 50 -2.18 6.72 14.91
CA GLU A 50 -2.32 6.95 16.35
C GLU A 50 -2.25 5.66 17.17
N LEU A 51 -2.85 4.57 16.68
CA LEU A 51 -3.05 3.33 17.45
C LEU A 51 -2.35 2.10 16.86
N GLY A 52 -1.78 2.20 15.65
CA GLY A 52 -1.31 1.05 14.87
C GLY A 52 -2.47 0.27 14.25
N ILE A 53 -2.15 -0.68 13.37
CA ILE A 53 -3.16 -1.53 12.73
C ILE A 53 -3.28 -2.86 13.48
N ALA A 54 -4.46 -3.09 14.05
CA ALA A 54 -4.76 -4.34 14.73
C ALA A 54 -4.71 -5.53 13.74
N PRO A 55 -4.13 -6.68 14.15
CA PRO A 55 -3.91 -7.83 13.26
C PRO A 55 -5.08 -8.26 12.37
N PRO A 56 -6.33 -8.39 12.88
CA PRO A 56 -7.45 -8.86 12.05
C PRO A 56 -7.86 -7.88 10.95
N TYR A 57 -7.47 -6.61 11.04
CA TYR A 57 -7.82 -5.58 10.06
C TYR A 57 -6.65 -5.22 9.14
N ARG A 58 -5.46 -5.83 9.34
CA ARG A 58 -4.24 -5.41 8.66
C ARG A 58 -4.31 -5.56 7.15
N GLU A 59 -4.65 -6.74 6.66
CA GLU A 59 -4.79 -7.01 5.21
C GLU A 59 -5.69 -5.96 4.54
N ARG A 60 -6.90 -5.78 5.08
CA ARG A 60 -7.89 -4.85 4.51
C ARG A 60 -7.46 -3.39 4.59
N THR A 61 -6.85 -2.99 5.71
CA THR A 61 -6.37 -1.63 5.91
C THR A 61 -5.24 -1.31 4.95
N TRP A 62 -4.29 -2.24 4.75
CA TRP A 62 -3.20 -2.08 3.79
C TRP A 62 -3.72 -1.93 2.37
N LEU A 63 -4.65 -2.78 1.94
CA LEU A 63 -5.24 -2.69 0.60
C LEU A 63 -5.97 -1.37 0.36
N LEU A 64 -6.67 -0.82 1.37
CA LEU A 64 -7.34 0.47 1.27
C LEU A 64 -6.35 1.65 1.27
N LEU A 65 -5.34 1.62 2.13
CA LEU A 65 -4.35 2.69 2.27
C LEU A 65 -3.40 2.77 1.07
N THR A 66 -3.06 1.64 0.47
CA THR A 66 -2.30 1.57 -0.79
C THR A 66 -3.14 1.89 -2.03
N GLY A 67 -4.46 2.00 -1.88
CA GLY A 67 -5.38 2.26 -2.99
C GLY A 67 -5.59 1.07 -3.93
N VAL A 68 -5.18 -0.14 -3.53
CA VAL A 68 -5.46 -1.38 -4.25
C VAL A 68 -6.97 -1.68 -4.20
N LEU A 69 -7.60 -1.50 -3.04
CA LEU A 69 -9.06 -1.56 -2.92
C LEU A 69 -9.66 -0.15 -2.92
N PRO A 70 -10.79 0.05 -3.62
CA PRO A 70 -11.53 1.31 -3.57
C PRO A 70 -12.16 1.52 -2.18
N PRO A 71 -12.50 2.75 -1.78
CA PRO A 71 -13.09 3.03 -0.47
C PRO A 71 -14.55 2.57 -0.34
N TYR A 72 -15.15 1.98 -1.37
CA TYR A 72 -16.56 1.59 -1.42
C TYR A 72 -16.69 0.07 -1.22
N PRO A 73 -17.10 -0.43 -0.03
CA PRO A 73 -17.11 -1.88 0.22
C PRO A 73 -18.03 -2.66 -0.71
N GLY A 74 -19.10 -2.04 -1.20
CA GLY A 74 -20.05 -2.67 -2.13
C GLY A 74 -19.45 -3.12 -3.46
N VAL A 75 -18.26 -2.62 -3.84
CA VAL A 75 -17.59 -3.00 -5.10
C VAL A 75 -16.29 -3.77 -4.87
N TRP A 76 -15.95 -4.14 -3.62
CA TRP A 76 -14.69 -4.83 -3.33
C TRP A 76 -14.57 -6.19 -4.04
N ASN A 77 -15.66 -6.95 -4.13
CA ASN A 77 -15.64 -8.24 -4.81
C ASN A 77 -15.32 -8.07 -6.30
N PHE A 78 -16.02 -7.14 -6.97
CA PHE A 78 -15.76 -6.78 -8.35
C PHE A 78 -14.31 -6.32 -8.55
N ALA A 79 -13.82 -5.38 -7.71
CA ALA A 79 -12.45 -4.90 -7.80
C ALA A 79 -11.41 -6.03 -7.62
N ARG A 80 -11.67 -6.98 -6.70
CA ARG A 80 -10.80 -8.16 -6.50
C ARG A 80 -10.84 -9.12 -7.69
N GLU A 81 -11.99 -9.29 -8.34
CA GLU A 81 -12.12 -10.11 -9.55
C GLU A 81 -11.35 -9.50 -10.72
N GLU A 82 -11.53 -8.20 -10.99
CA GLU A 82 -10.80 -7.49 -12.04
C GLU A 82 -9.29 -7.49 -11.79
N MET A 83 -8.85 -7.21 -10.56
CA MET A 83 -7.44 -7.26 -10.18
C MET A 83 -6.83 -8.65 -10.37
N ARG A 84 -7.61 -9.72 -10.12
CA ARG A 84 -7.16 -11.09 -10.34
C ARG A 84 -6.99 -11.36 -11.83
N ALA A 85 -7.97 -10.99 -12.66
CA ALA A 85 -7.88 -11.17 -14.10
C ALA A 85 -6.66 -10.42 -14.67
N MET A 86 -6.47 -9.16 -14.29
CA MET A 86 -5.29 -8.38 -14.68
C MET A 86 -3.98 -9.01 -14.21
N PHE A 87 -3.97 -9.61 -13.02
CA PHE A 87 -2.79 -10.30 -12.50
C PHE A 87 -2.46 -11.57 -13.31
N GLU A 88 -3.47 -12.35 -13.66
CA GLU A 88 -3.33 -13.52 -14.54
C GLU A 88 -2.75 -13.12 -15.90
N ASP A 89 -3.24 -12.02 -16.49
CA ASP A 89 -2.70 -11.48 -17.74
C ASP A 89 -1.23 -11.06 -17.61
N VAL A 90 -0.85 -10.39 -16.52
CA VAL A 90 0.54 -9.98 -16.25
C VAL A 90 1.45 -11.19 -16.07
N VAL A 91 1.01 -12.22 -15.34
CA VAL A 91 1.75 -13.47 -15.18
C VAL A 91 1.95 -14.17 -16.52
N GLY A 92 0.88 -14.28 -17.32
CA GLY A 92 0.95 -14.87 -18.65
C GLY A 92 1.91 -14.13 -19.58
N ALA A 93 1.83 -12.80 -19.61
CA ALA A 93 2.73 -11.97 -20.40
C ALA A 93 4.20 -12.11 -19.95
N ALA A 94 4.46 -12.05 -18.64
CA ALA A 94 5.81 -12.21 -18.10
C ALA A 94 6.39 -13.60 -18.40
N GLN A 95 5.56 -14.65 -18.39
CA GLN A 95 5.98 -16.01 -18.72
C GLN A 95 6.41 -16.13 -20.19
N VAL A 96 5.68 -15.49 -21.10
CA VAL A 96 6.02 -15.45 -22.54
C VAL A 96 7.30 -14.65 -22.78
N LEU A 97 7.45 -13.49 -22.12
CA LEU A 97 8.65 -12.65 -22.24
C LEU A 97 9.91 -13.40 -21.76
N GLN A 98 9.84 -14.07 -20.61
CA GLN A 98 10.97 -14.86 -20.10
C GLN A 98 11.34 -16.03 -21.03
N ALA A 99 10.35 -16.66 -21.68
CA ALA A 99 10.60 -17.72 -22.67
C ALA A 99 11.26 -17.20 -23.95
N LYS A 100 10.93 -15.98 -24.36
CA LYS A 100 11.56 -15.31 -25.51
C LYS A 100 13.04 -15.01 -25.22
N ASP A 101 13.35 -14.44 -24.06
CA ASP A 101 14.73 -14.13 -23.66
C ASP A 101 15.61 -15.38 -23.59
N ALA A 102 15.04 -16.52 -23.19
CA ALA A 102 15.75 -17.80 -23.14
C ALA A 102 16.05 -18.39 -24.54
N THR A 103 15.24 -18.07 -25.56
CA THR A 103 15.39 -18.59 -26.93
C THR A 103 16.21 -17.69 -27.84
N GLU A 104 16.26 -16.38 -27.57
CA GLU A 104 16.96 -15.38 -28.40
C GLU A 104 18.46 -15.19 -28.07
N GLY A 105 18.98 -15.85 -27.03
CA GLY A 105 20.42 -16.11 -26.88
C GLY A 105 21.30 -14.87 -26.74
N ASP A 106 21.35 -14.30 -25.54
CA ASP A 106 22.46 -13.47 -25.08
C ASP A 106 22.97 -13.98 -23.72
N GLU A 107 24.25 -13.79 -23.45
CA GLU A 107 25.08 -14.47 -22.45
C GLU A 107 24.76 -14.14 -20.97
N GLY A 108 23.50 -13.87 -20.64
CA GLY A 108 23.01 -13.65 -19.29
C GLY A 108 22.32 -14.90 -18.76
N ARG A 109 23.03 -15.71 -17.98
CA ARG A 109 22.50 -16.86 -17.21
C ARG A 109 21.43 -16.37 -16.21
N GLY A 110 20.22 -16.12 -16.69
CA GLY A 110 19.08 -15.63 -15.92
C GLY A 110 18.48 -16.75 -15.08
N VAL A 111 18.04 -16.42 -13.87
CA VAL A 111 17.24 -17.35 -13.07
C VAL A 111 15.86 -17.42 -13.71
N TYR A 112 15.49 -18.59 -14.24
CA TYR A 112 14.14 -18.85 -14.72
C TYR A 112 13.20 -18.95 -13.51
N TYR A 113 12.10 -18.21 -13.58
CA TYR A 113 11.08 -18.21 -12.53
C TYR A 113 9.77 -18.65 -13.14
N ASP A 114 9.25 -19.78 -12.69
CA ASP A 114 7.87 -20.15 -13.00
C ASP A 114 6.92 -19.18 -12.28
N PHE A 115 6.34 -18.24 -13.05
CA PHE A 115 5.40 -17.26 -12.51
C PHE A 115 4.01 -17.84 -12.28
N MET A 116 3.68 -18.96 -12.94
CA MET A 116 2.37 -19.61 -12.79
C MET A 116 2.14 -20.09 -11.35
N GLU A 117 3.23 -20.40 -10.63
CA GLU A 117 3.17 -20.71 -9.20
C GLU A 117 2.61 -19.56 -8.33
N LEU A 118 2.59 -18.32 -8.82
CA LEU A 118 1.94 -17.22 -8.10
C LEU A 118 0.41 -17.21 -8.24
N LEU A 119 -0.13 -17.97 -9.21
CA LEU A 119 -1.56 -18.15 -9.44
C LEU A 119 -2.16 -19.28 -8.60
N GLU A 120 -1.32 -20.14 -7.99
CA GLU A 120 -1.81 -21.23 -7.16
C GLU A 120 -2.48 -20.68 -5.90
N VAL A 121 -3.81 -20.80 -5.85
CA VAL A 121 -4.64 -20.30 -4.75
C VAL A 121 -4.54 -21.25 -3.56
N GLY A 122 -3.70 -20.90 -2.59
CA GLY A 122 -4.02 -21.04 -1.17
C GLY A 122 -4.24 -22.45 -0.63
N ASP A 123 -3.25 -23.33 -0.75
CA ASP A 123 -3.07 -24.45 0.20
C ASP A 123 -1.58 -24.66 0.56
N ASP A 124 -0.83 -23.56 0.52
CA ASP A 124 0.64 -23.53 0.51
C ASP A 124 1.28 -23.95 1.83
N GLY A 125 0.52 -24.05 2.91
CA GLY A 125 1.02 -24.57 4.18
C GLY A 125 1.52 -26.02 4.06
N GLU A 126 0.81 -26.86 3.29
CA GLU A 126 1.13 -28.28 3.14
C GLU A 126 1.89 -28.61 1.85
N ARG A 127 1.71 -27.83 0.76
CA ARG A 127 2.43 -28.06 -0.51
C ARG A 127 3.82 -27.44 -0.57
N ALA A 128 4.02 -26.22 -0.05
CA ALA A 128 5.35 -25.60 -0.05
C ALA A 128 6.36 -26.39 0.82
N ALA A 129 5.86 -27.05 1.88
CA ALA A 129 6.63 -27.98 2.70
C ALA A 129 7.05 -29.26 1.96
N ARG A 130 6.29 -29.70 0.94
CA ARG A 130 6.59 -30.89 0.13
C ARG A 130 7.57 -30.60 -1.00
N GLU A 131 7.66 -29.36 -1.48
CA GLU A 131 8.52 -28.99 -2.62
C GLU A 131 9.84 -28.30 -2.22
N GLY A 132 10.09 -28.10 -0.91
CA GLY A 132 11.34 -27.50 -0.45
C GLY A 132 11.54 -26.05 -0.91
N LYS A 133 10.47 -25.38 -1.34
CA LYS A 133 10.52 -24.00 -1.83
C LYS A 133 10.79 -23.06 -0.67
N THR A 134 11.94 -22.40 -0.70
CA THR A 134 12.32 -21.48 0.38
C THR A 134 11.43 -20.23 0.31
N PRO A 135 11.00 -19.64 1.45
CA PRO A 135 10.27 -18.37 1.46
C PRO A 135 10.96 -17.28 0.62
N LEU A 136 12.29 -17.29 0.61
CA LEU A 136 13.12 -16.40 -0.21
C LEU A 136 12.88 -16.54 -1.72
N GLN A 137 12.59 -17.74 -2.24
CA GLN A 137 12.26 -17.93 -3.65
C GLN A 137 10.95 -17.26 -4.04
N GLN A 138 9.93 -17.33 -3.16
CA GLN A 138 8.66 -16.64 -3.38
C GLN A 138 8.85 -15.12 -3.44
N LEU A 139 9.65 -14.57 -2.53
CA LEU A 139 9.99 -13.14 -2.55
C LEU A 139 10.71 -12.74 -3.84
N LYS A 140 11.73 -13.51 -4.23
CA LYS A 140 12.48 -13.26 -5.47
C LYS A 140 11.60 -13.32 -6.70
N ARG A 141 10.64 -14.25 -6.74
CA ARG A 141 9.67 -14.37 -7.84
C ARG A 141 8.77 -13.14 -7.93
N LEU A 142 8.23 -12.66 -6.80
CA LEU A 142 7.41 -11.44 -6.76
C LEU A 142 8.21 -10.22 -7.25
N VAL A 143 9.45 -10.07 -6.77
CA VAL A 143 10.37 -9.00 -7.17
C VAL A 143 10.67 -9.06 -8.67
N HIS A 144 10.93 -10.27 -9.20
CA HIS A 144 11.21 -10.45 -10.62
C HIS A 144 9.98 -10.14 -11.48
N LEU A 145 8.80 -10.62 -11.08
CA LEU A 145 7.54 -10.33 -11.78
C LEU A 145 7.28 -8.83 -11.86
N HIS A 146 7.45 -8.11 -10.75
CA HIS A 146 7.29 -6.65 -10.73
C HIS A 146 8.30 -5.96 -11.65
N ARG A 147 9.57 -6.39 -11.67
CA ARG A 147 10.58 -5.81 -12.57
C ARG A 147 10.20 -6.02 -14.04
N THR A 148 9.75 -7.22 -14.41
CA THR A 148 9.25 -7.51 -15.76
C THR A 148 8.03 -6.66 -16.08
N TYR A 149 7.05 -6.59 -15.18
CA TYR A 149 5.87 -5.74 -15.33
C TYR A 149 6.24 -4.28 -15.57
N TRP A 150 7.12 -3.70 -14.76
CA TRP A 150 7.48 -2.29 -14.88
C TRP A 150 8.23 -2.00 -16.18
N ARG A 151 9.27 -2.80 -16.48
CA ARG A 151 10.17 -2.54 -17.62
C ARG A 151 9.54 -2.88 -18.96
N GLU A 152 8.80 -3.98 -19.04
CA GLU A 152 8.38 -4.56 -20.31
C GLU A 152 6.88 -4.40 -20.60
N ILE A 153 6.05 -4.15 -19.58
CA ILE A 153 4.58 -4.16 -19.73
C ILE A 153 3.97 -2.78 -19.48
N ALA A 154 4.25 -2.17 -18.33
CA ALA A 154 3.52 -0.99 -17.86
C ALA A 154 4.17 0.33 -18.27
N ALA A 155 5.49 0.41 -18.20
CA ALA A 155 6.24 1.64 -18.35
C ALA A 155 7.46 1.43 -19.24
N CYS A 156 7.23 0.88 -20.44
CA CYS A 156 8.26 0.72 -21.47
C CYS A 156 9.01 2.06 -21.63
N ASP A 157 10.33 2.02 -21.50
CA ASP A 157 11.24 3.17 -21.60
C ASP A 157 11.17 4.21 -20.45
N ALA A 158 10.41 3.97 -19.39
CA ALA A 158 10.42 4.84 -18.21
C ALA A 158 11.64 4.59 -17.32
N THR A 159 12.10 5.65 -16.63
CA THR A 159 13.10 5.50 -15.58
C THR A 159 12.60 4.59 -14.48
N LEU A 160 13.48 3.75 -13.95
CA LEU A 160 13.14 2.89 -12.82
C LEU A 160 12.76 3.74 -11.60
N LEU A 161 11.77 3.26 -10.85
CA LEU A 161 11.40 3.89 -9.58
C LEU A 161 12.60 3.85 -8.62
N CYS A 162 12.68 4.85 -7.74
CA CYS A 162 13.74 4.90 -6.73
C CYS A 162 13.76 3.60 -5.90
N GLY A 163 14.94 3.02 -5.74
CA GLY A 163 15.15 1.75 -5.05
C GLY A 163 14.92 0.50 -5.89
N MET A 164 14.38 0.58 -7.11
CA MET A 164 14.17 -0.63 -7.94
C MET A 164 15.47 -1.33 -8.37
N ASP A 165 16.60 -0.63 -8.36
CA ASP A 165 17.90 -1.24 -8.63
C ASP A 165 18.50 -1.93 -7.40
N ASP A 166 17.97 -1.65 -6.21
CA ASP A 166 18.43 -2.21 -4.96
C ASP A 166 17.67 -3.50 -4.61
N PRO A 167 18.30 -4.68 -4.72
CA PRO A 167 17.64 -5.95 -4.44
C PRO A 167 17.25 -6.11 -2.96
N ASN A 168 17.98 -5.50 -2.03
CA ASN A 168 17.70 -5.64 -0.60
C ASN A 168 16.46 -4.84 -0.21
N PHE A 169 16.31 -3.64 -0.76
CA PHE A 169 15.08 -2.86 -0.63
C PHE A 169 13.87 -3.61 -1.18
N LEU A 170 13.95 -4.11 -2.42
CA LEU A 170 12.84 -4.84 -3.04
C LEU A 170 12.47 -6.11 -2.27
N LEU A 171 13.46 -6.87 -1.78
CA LEU A 171 13.21 -8.05 -0.94
C LEU A 171 12.60 -7.67 0.41
N GLY A 172 13.03 -6.54 1.01
CA GLY A 172 12.47 -6.01 2.24
C GLY A 172 10.99 -5.67 2.11
N VAL A 173 10.63 -4.90 1.06
CA VAL A 173 9.23 -4.57 0.76
C VAL A 173 8.41 -5.83 0.46
N ALA A 174 8.93 -6.75 -0.37
CA ALA A 174 8.25 -7.99 -0.73
C ALA A 174 7.97 -8.87 0.48
N ARG A 175 8.94 -8.97 1.40
CA ARG A 175 8.79 -9.74 2.64
C ARG A 175 7.62 -9.23 3.45
N VAL A 176 7.57 -7.93 3.73
CA VAL A 176 6.53 -7.34 4.57
C VAL A 176 5.16 -7.46 3.89
N VAL A 177 5.08 -7.28 2.58
CA VAL A 177 3.84 -7.50 1.82
C VAL A 177 3.35 -8.94 1.94
N CYS A 178 4.24 -9.93 1.83
CA CYS A 178 3.91 -11.34 2.00
C CYS A 178 3.56 -11.72 3.46
N GLU A 179 4.12 -11.02 4.45
CA GLU A 179 3.74 -11.17 5.87
C GLU A 179 2.32 -10.64 6.14
N VAL A 180 1.86 -9.63 5.39
CA VAL A 180 0.54 -8.99 5.61
C VAL A 180 -0.57 -9.59 4.74
N LEU A 181 -0.27 -9.92 3.49
CA LEU A 181 -1.26 -10.34 2.51
C LEU A 181 -1.10 -11.83 2.19
N ILE A 182 -2.23 -12.52 2.00
CA ILE A 182 -2.26 -13.96 1.73
C ILE A 182 -2.29 -14.23 0.22
N ARG A 183 -3.10 -13.48 -0.52
CA ARG A 183 -3.39 -13.70 -1.94
C ARG A 183 -2.29 -13.16 -2.85
N GLY A 184 -1.89 -13.92 -3.87
CA GLY A 184 -0.79 -13.60 -4.78
C GLY A 184 -1.00 -12.30 -5.57
N GLU A 185 -2.21 -12.12 -6.10
CA GLU A 185 -2.62 -10.93 -6.83
C GLU A 185 -2.60 -9.68 -5.95
N GLU A 186 -3.06 -9.80 -4.69
CA GLU A 186 -3.06 -8.70 -3.73
C GLU A 186 -1.64 -8.32 -3.31
N ARG A 187 -0.77 -9.32 -3.12
CA ARG A 187 0.66 -9.10 -2.89
C ARG A 187 1.29 -8.32 -4.03
N PHE A 188 1.04 -8.71 -5.27
CA PHE A 188 1.59 -8.03 -6.45
C PHE A 188 1.14 -6.58 -6.55
N TRP A 189 -0.16 -6.31 -6.46
CA TRP A 189 -0.68 -4.95 -6.58
C TRP A 189 -0.27 -4.06 -5.40
N CYS A 190 -0.28 -4.61 -4.18
CA CYS A 190 0.18 -3.87 -2.99
C CYS A 190 1.67 -3.57 -3.06
N PHE A 191 2.50 -4.53 -3.49
CA PHE A 191 3.93 -4.34 -3.70
C PHE A 191 4.20 -3.21 -4.70
N THR A 192 3.53 -3.24 -5.85
CA THR A 192 3.63 -2.20 -6.89
C THR A 192 3.27 -0.82 -6.34
N ARG A 193 2.13 -0.71 -5.64
CA ARG A 193 1.67 0.57 -5.06
C ARG A 193 2.59 1.10 -3.95
N LEU A 194 3.20 0.22 -3.16
CA LEU A 194 4.17 0.64 -2.14
C LEU A 194 5.45 1.18 -2.76
N LEU A 195 5.94 0.57 -3.84
CA LEU A 195 7.12 1.09 -4.54
C LEU A 195 6.87 2.46 -5.16
N GLU A 196 5.71 2.66 -5.80
CA GLU A 196 5.27 3.99 -6.29
C GLU A 196 5.18 5.00 -5.14
N LEU A 197 4.59 4.60 -4.01
CA LEU A 197 4.47 5.47 -2.83
C LEU A 197 5.83 5.88 -2.27
N PHE A 198 6.78 4.94 -2.15
CA PHE A 198 8.11 5.23 -1.64
C PHE A 198 8.94 6.06 -2.61
N HIS A 199 8.80 5.81 -3.92
CA HIS A 199 9.44 6.64 -4.93
C HIS A 199 9.04 8.12 -4.80
N ASP A 200 7.75 8.39 -4.63
CA ASP A 200 7.23 9.76 -4.56
C ASP A 200 7.41 10.43 -3.18
N GLY A 201 7.51 9.62 -2.13
CA GLY A 201 7.20 10.07 -0.77
C GLY A 201 8.29 9.88 0.27
N LEU A 202 9.23 8.93 0.08
CA LEU A 202 10.09 8.48 1.18
C LEU A 202 11.06 9.58 1.66
N GLU A 203 11.62 10.36 0.73
CA GLU A 203 12.53 11.47 1.02
C GLU A 203 11.85 12.63 1.78
N LEU A 204 10.52 12.63 1.84
CA LEU A 204 9.71 13.69 2.41
C LEU A 204 9.33 13.43 3.87
N VAL A 205 9.59 12.21 4.36
CA VAL A 205 9.30 11.82 5.73
C VAL A 205 10.32 12.47 6.68
N ASP A 206 9.86 12.94 7.84
CA ASP A 206 10.71 13.50 8.89
C ASP A 206 10.69 12.58 10.14
N PRO A 207 11.85 12.07 10.62
CA PRO A 207 13.19 12.19 10.01
C PRO A 207 13.27 11.47 8.66
N VAL A 208 14.18 11.93 7.80
CA VAL A 208 14.43 11.35 6.47
C VAL A 208 14.72 9.87 6.60
N VAL A 209 13.98 9.06 5.85
CA VAL A 209 14.10 7.60 5.84
C VAL A 209 14.89 7.19 4.61
N THR A 210 15.99 6.48 4.81
CA THR A 210 16.81 5.91 3.73
C THR A 210 16.38 4.48 3.41
N LEU A 211 16.65 4.01 2.19
CA LEU A 211 16.20 2.69 1.72
C LEU A 211 16.75 1.53 2.58
N ASP A 212 17.97 1.66 3.10
CA ASP A 212 18.63 0.66 3.94
C ASP A 212 17.89 0.38 5.26
N THR A 213 17.15 1.36 5.76
CA THR A 213 16.29 1.15 6.94
C THR A 213 15.19 0.13 6.67
N LEU A 214 14.80 -0.08 5.41
CA LEU A 214 13.71 -0.96 5.01
C LEU A 214 14.15 -2.39 4.63
N TYR A 215 15.45 -2.67 4.52
CA TYR A 215 15.95 -3.98 4.07
C TYR A 215 15.45 -5.13 4.95
N ASN A 216 15.54 -4.94 6.27
CA ASN A 216 15.17 -5.95 7.26
C ASN A 216 14.26 -5.39 8.37
N ALA A 217 13.59 -4.27 8.11
CA ALA A 217 12.68 -3.65 9.08
C ALA A 217 11.61 -4.64 9.56
N PRO A 218 11.38 -4.81 10.87
CA PRO A 218 10.24 -5.59 11.34
C PRO A 218 8.94 -4.95 10.84
N LEU A 219 7.89 -5.76 10.66
CA LEU A 219 6.59 -5.32 10.14
C LEU A 219 6.09 -4.02 10.80
N ALA A 220 6.20 -3.89 12.12
CA ALA A 220 5.75 -2.70 12.84
C ALA A 220 6.52 -1.43 12.47
N GLU A 221 7.84 -1.51 12.29
CA GLU A 221 8.66 -0.36 11.89
C GLU A 221 8.40 0.02 10.42
N PHE A 222 8.31 -0.99 9.55
CA PHE A 222 7.96 -0.79 8.15
C PHE A 222 6.57 -0.16 8.01
N GLU A 223 5.57 -0.67 8.74
CA GLU A 223 4.21 -0.12 8.77
C GLU A 223 4.22 1.35 9.22
N GLY A 224 5.02 1.69 10.23
CA GLY A 224 5.22 3.08 10.66
C GLY A 224 5.82 3.99 9.59
N VAL A 225 6.78 3.49 8.79
CA VAL A 225 7.32 4.25 7.64
C VAL A 225 6.25 4.40 6.56
N PHE A 226 5.60 3.30 6.16
CA PHE A 226 4.52 3.28 5.18
C PHE A 226 3.43 4.32 5.49
N LEU A 227 2.91 4.31 6.72
CA LEU A 227 1.84 5.23 7.13
C LEU A 227 2.28 6.69 7.11
N ARG A 228 3.51 6.99 7.56
CA ARG A 228 4.06 8.35 7.54
C ARG A 228 4.29 8.85 6.10
N THR A 229 4.84 8.01 5.24
CA THR A 229 5.02 8.33 3.82
C THR A 229 3.69 8.67 3.16
N LEU A 230 2.66 7.85 3.43
CA LEU A 230 1.31 8.08 2.91
C LEU A 230 0.70 9.39 3.41
N ASP A 231 0.85 9.69 4.70
CA ASP A 231 0.37 10.94 5.30
C ASP A 231 1.02 12.17 4.68
N VAL A 232 2.35 12.16 4.50
CA VAL A 232 3.08 13.25 3.85
C VAL A 232 2.62 13.44 2.40
N LYS A 233 2.53 12.35 1.62
CA LYS A 233 2.05 12.41 0.22
C LYS A 233 0.65 13.00 0.15
N ARG A 234 -0.25 12.62 1.06
CA ARG A 234 -1.62 13.15 1.10
C ARG A 234 -1.70 14.62 1.50
N ARG A 235 -0.93 15.05 2.51
CA ARG A 235 -0.90 16.45 2.95
C ARG A 235 -0.46 17.37 1.82
N ARG A 236 0.50 16.95 0.99
CA ARG A 236 0.93 17.71 -0.20
C ARG A 236 -0.17 17.84 -1.23
N LEU A 237 -0.83 16.73 -1.59
CA LEU A 237 -1.97 16.77 -2.51
C LEU A 237 -3.09 17.72 -2.05
N THR A 238 -3.37 17.76 -0.74
CA THR A 238 -4.37 18.70 -0.18
C THR A 238 -3.88 20.13 -0.05
N GLY A 239 -2.58 20.35 0.21
CA GLY A 239 -1.97 21.68 0.35
C GLY A 239 -1.79 22.38 -1.00
N ASP A 240 -1.40 21.64 -2.03
CA ASP A 240 -1.20 22.17 -3.39
C ASP A 240 -2.54 22.47 -4.08
N GLY A 241 -3.60 21.71 -3.76
CA GLY A 241 -4.96 21.96 -4.24
C GLY A 241 -5.56 23.29 -3.78
N LEU A 242 -5.20 23.77 -2.58
CA LEU A 242 -5.65 25.07 -2.07
C LEU A 242 -4.87 26.25 -2.68
N SER A 243 -3.61 26.05 -3.06
CA SER A 243 -2.80 27.08 -3.72
C SER A 243 -3.23 27.34 -5.17
N SER A 244 -3.68 26.30 -5.89
CA SER A 244 -4.18 26.44 -7.27
C SER A 244 -5.52 27.20 -7.36
N LEU A 245 -6.36 27.10 -6.33
CA LEU A 245 -7.69 27.73 -6.31
C LEU A 245 -7.65 29.24 -5.96
N HIS A 246 -6.58 29.71 -5.32
CA HIS A 246 -6.38 31.15 -5.06
C HIS A 246 -5.83 31.92 -6.28
N MET A 247 -5.21 31.24 -7.25
CA MET A 247 -4.73 31.88 -8.48
C MET A 247 -5.85 32.19 -9.48
N LEU A 248 -6.97 31.47 -9.44
CA LEU A 248 -8.10 31.71 -10.35
C LEU A 248 -9.09 32.77 -9.89
N LYS A 249 -8.93 33.33 -8.68
CA LYS A 249 -9.89 34.31 -8.10
C LYS A 249 -9.36 35.74 -7.99
N SER A 250 -8.12 36.02 -8.42
CA SER A 250 -7.54 37.37 -8.37
C SER A 250 -7.52 38.12 -9.71
N GLY A 251 -8.01 37.52 -10.80
CA GLY A 251 -7.93 38.10 -12.14
C GLY A 251 -9.17 38.85 -12.64
N HIS A 252 -10.18 39.12 -11.81
CA HIS A 252 -11.47 39.57 -12.32
C HIS A 252 -12.18 40.65 -11.50
N ASP A 253 -11.47 41.70 -11.06
CA ASP A 253 -12.13 42.89 -10.47
C ASP A 253 -11.47 44.25 -10.77
N ASP A 254 -10.55 44.36 -11.73
CA ASP A 254 -9.89 45.64 -12.07
C ASP A 254 -10.11 46.09 -13.52
N GLU A 255 -11.35 46.12 -14.03
CA GLU A 255 -11.60 46.83 -15.30
C GLU A 255 -13.05 47.30 -15.55
N TYR A 256 -13.72 47.92 -14.57
CA TYR A 256 -14.92 48.73 -14.87
C TYR A 256 -14.93 50.03 -14.07
N GLY A 257 -14.10 50.98 -14.52
CA GLY A 257 -13.97 52.26 -13.81
C GLY A 257 -13.45 53.44 -14.61
N ARG A 258 -13.46 53.44 -15.96
CA ARG A 258 -13.20 54.67 -16.74
C ARG A 258 -13.81 54.59 -18.14
N ARG A 259 -14.99 55.19 -18.34
CA ARG A 259 -15.29 56.04 -19.52
C ARG A 259 -16.31 57.11 -19.12
N ARG A 260 -15.85 58.36 -19.11
CA ARG A 260 -16.63 59.52 -19.57
C ARG A 260 -16.41 59.64 -21.07
#